data_AF-A0A072P6N9-F1
#
_entry.id   AF-A0A072P6N9-F1
#
_cell.length_a   1.000
_cell.length_b   1.000
_cell.length_c   1.000
_cell.angle_alpha   90.00
_cell.angle_beta   90.00
_cell.angle_gamma   90.00
#
_symmetry.space_group_name_H-M   'P 1'
#
loop_
_entity.id
_entity.type
_entity.pdbx_description
1 polymer ?
#
loop_
_entity_poly.entity_id
_entity_poly.type
_entity_poly.pdbx_seq_one_letter_code
_entity_poly.pdbx_strand_id
1 'polypeptide(L)'
;MTAGHEHAMDPRCAELSNVSYTNFGLSLFILVGILVSYLPQHIRIISRRSSYGLSPWFVLLGTTSGTCAFANILVLPKSRLDIGCCRQVDEFACVAGLLGIAQVGVQWSCFTVILLLFLIFFPRSPSTSSQHTTTKNSGTPDHSLAVNGIGVNADIDVDSPSSSSIYPVEPTDTTKPLPHSYQTALLVTLLSVLHAIIILILSVYYVYLRPQHSQWWANFLGIFSTILASIQYFPQIWTTWNLKRVGSLSIPMMCIQTPGSFVWAGSLAKRFGMEGWSAWGVYLVTGCLQGSLLVMGSYFEIMFRRRERQELEGRIAYRNGPSTSGIESEIVGDHGTEAENAHEDATEETPLLREG
;
A
#
# COMPACT_ATOMS: atom_id res chain seq x y z
N MET A 1 -13.50 56.06 -36.79
CA MET A 1 -12.88 55.84 -35.46
C MET A 1 -13.38 54.51 -34.94
N THR A 2 -12.67 53.44 -35.26
CA THR A 2 -12.90 52.11 -34.67
C THR A 2 -12.34 52.15 -33.25
N ALA A 3 -13.21 52.23 -32.26
CA ALA A 3 -12.84 52.00 -30.88
C ALA A 3 -12.22 50.59 -30.80
N GLY A 4 -10.92 50.53 -30.55
CA GLY A 4 -10.24 49.28 -30.29
C GLY A 4 -10.89 48.65 -29.06
N HIS A 5 -11.45 47.45 -29.23
CA HIS A 5 -11.74 46.56 -28.13
C HIS A 5 -10.39 46.14 -27.55
N GLU A 6 -9.79 46.95 -26.68
CA GLU A 6 -8.87 46.41 -25.68
C GLU A 6 -9.72 45.42 -24.89
N HIS A 7 -9.46 44.12 -25.09
CA HIS A 7 -10.05 43.09 -24.26
C HIS A 7 -9.54 43.30 -22.84
N ALA A 8 -10.30 44.07 -22.05
CA ALA A 8 -10.06 44.22 -20.63
C ALA A 8 -10.03 42.81 -20.02
N MET A 9 -8.85 42.42 -19.53
CA MET A 9 -8.61 41.13 -18.91
C MET A 9 -9.59 40.95 -17.74
N ASP A 10 -10.22 39.78 -17.65
CA ASP A 10 -11.10 39.47 -16.51
C ASP A 10 -10.32 39.71 -15.20
N PRO A 11 -10.89 40.45 -14.22
CA PRO A 11 -10.24 40.73 -12.94
C PRO A 11 -9.67 39.48 -12.25
N ARG A 12 -10.34 38.33 -12.40
CA ARG A 12 -9.87 37.05 -11.86
C ARG A 12 -8.61 36.55 -12.57
N CYS A 13 -8.52 36.74 -13.87
CA CYS A 13 -7.32 36.38 -14.64
C CYS A 13 -6.17 37.35 -14.36
N ALA A 14 -6.46 38.64 -14.11
CA ALA A 14 -5.47 39.61 -13.68
C ALA A 14 -4.87 39.26 -12.30
N GLU A 15 -5.69 38.77 -11.37
CA GLU A 15 -5.22 38.23 -10.09
C GLU A 15 -4.29 37.02 -10.31
N LEU A 16 -4.67 36.09 -11.20
CA LEU A 16 -3.85 34.93 -11.54
C LEU A 16 -2.51 35.29 -12.21
N SER A 17 -2.46 36.41 -12.93
CA SER A 17 -1.25 36.93 -13.55
C SER A 17 -0.19 37.37 -12.54
N ASN A 18 -0.58 37.66 -11.30
CA ASN A 18 0.32 38.09 -10.24
C ASN A 18 0.99 36.88 -9.57
N VAL A 19 2.14 36.47 -10.12
CA VAL A 19 2.87 35.30 -9.64
C VAL A 19 3.54 35.56 -8.29
N SER A 20 3.16 34.76 -7.29
CA SER A 20 3.89 34.70 -6.03
C SER A 20 5.06 33.72 -6.14
N TYR A 21 6.28 34.24 -6.31
CA TYR A 21 7.50 33.44 -6.42
C TYR A 21 7.75 32.51 -5.22
N THR A 22 7.32 32.92 -4.02
CA THR A 22 7.44 32.09 -2.80
C THR A 22 6.53 30.87 -2.86
N ASN A 23 5.27 31.03 -3.27
CA ASN A 23 4.36 29.90 -3.50
C ASN A 23 4.86 29.01 -4.64
N PHE A 24 5.34 29.61 -5.72
CA PHE A 24 5.90 28.87 -6.86
C PHE A 24 7.08 27.99 -6.43
N GLY A 25 8.07 28.58 -5.73
CA GLY A 25 9.23 27.84 -5.23
C GLY A 25 8.84 26.73 -4.24
N LEU A 26 7.89 27.01 -3.35
CA LEU A 26 7.37 26.03 -2.41
C LEU A 26 6.65 24.86 -3.10
N SER A 27 5.76 25.15 -4.05
CA SER A 27 5.06 24.14 -4.83
C SER A 27 6.02 23.32 -5.69
N LEU A 28 7.05 23.94 -6.28
CA LEU A 28 8.07 23.21 -7.02
C LEU A 28 8.88 22.27 -6.12
N PHE A 29 9.28 22.74 -4.94
CA PHE A 29 9.97 21.92 -3.94
C PHE A 29 9.12 20.71 -3.51
N ILE A 30 7.83 20.92 -3.22
CA ILE A 30 6.91 19.83 -2.86
C ILE A 30 6.73 18.85 -4.03
N LEU A 31 6.62 19.36 -5.27
CA LEU A 31 6.51 18.51 -6.45
C LEU A 31 7.71 17.58 -6.61
N VAL A 32 8.92 18.11 -6.47
CA VAL A 32 10.16 17.31 -6.50
C VAL A 32 10.18 16.31 -5.34
N GLY A 33 9.77 16.73 -4.13
CA GLY A 33 9.66 15.87 -2.96
C GLY A 33 8.72 14.68 -3.18
N ILE A 34 7.57 14.89 -3.85
CA ILE A 34 6.65 13.82 -4.25
C ILE A 34 7.38 12.81 -5.15
N LEU A 35 7.98 13.27 -6.25
CA LEU A 35 8.65 12.40 -7.22
C LEU A 35 9.77 11.58 -6.56
N VAL A 36 10.61 12.22 -5.76
CA VAL A 36 11.72 11.57 -5.03
C VAL A 36 11.18 10.54 -4.02
N SER A 37 10.03 10.78 -3.40
CA SER A 37 9.43 9.85 -2.43
C SER A 37 8.83 8.61 -3.09
N TYR A 38 8.21 8.75 -4.27
CA TYR A 38 7.59 7.64 -4.99
C TYR A 38 8.60 6.76 -5.73
N LEU A 39 9.70 7.34 -6.20
CA LEU A 39 10.70 6.65 -7.00
C LEU A 39 11.27 5.39 -6.32
N PRO A 40 11.71 5.40 -5.04
CA PRO A 40 12.18 4.20 -4.34
C PRO A 40 11.11 3.10 -4.27
N GLN A 41 9.83 3.47 -4.12
CA GLN A 41 8.73 2.52 -4.06
C GLN A 41 8.51 1.85 -5.42
N HIS A 42 8.52 2.61 -6.51
CA HIS A 42 8.43 2.06 -7.87
C HIS A 42 9.61 1.12 -8.16
N ILE A 43 10.84 1.55 -7.85
CA ILE A 43 12.05 0.74 -8.05
C ILE A 43 11.96 -0.56 -7.24
N ARG A 44 11.50 -0.51 -5.98
CA ARG A 44 11.37 -1.70 -5.13
C ARG A 44 10.38 -2.72 -5.71
N ILE A 45 9.26 -2.27 -6.27
CA ILE A 45 8.27 -3.18 -6.88
C ILE A 45 8.83 -3.78 -8.17
N ILE A 46 9.45 -2.96 -9.03
CA ILE A 46 10.03 -3.39 -10.32
C ILE A 46 11.19 -4.36 -10.11
N SER A 47 12.10 -4.07 -9.19
CA SER A 47 13.27 -4.91 -8.90
C SER A 47 12.89 -6.26 -8.29
N ARG A 48 11.90 -6.29 -7.39
CA ARG A 48 11.42 -7.53 -6.77
C ARG A 48 10.57 -8.38 -7.70
N ARG A 49 10.04 -7.79 -8.79
CA ARG A 49 9.05 -8.42 -9.70
C ARG A 49 7.93 -9.15 -8.96
N SER A 50 7.54 -8.64 -7.79
CA SER A 50 6.55 -9.25 -6.92
C SER A 50 5.88 -8.18 -6.08
N SER A 51 4.57 -8.29 -5.90
CA SER A 51 3.76 -7.42 -5.06
C SER A 51 3.58 -7.93 -3.62
N TYR A 52 4.42 -8.87 -3.17
CA TYR A 52 4.35 -9.44 -1.83
C TYR A 52 4.49 -8.35 -0.75
N GLY A 53 3.52 -8.29 0.18
CA GLY A 53 3.45 -7.30 1.25
C GLY A 53 2.57 -6.06 0.96
N LEU A 54 2.01 -5.93 -0.25
CA LEU A 54 1.00 -4.91 -0.55
C LEU A 54 -0.41 -5.49 -0.36
N SER A 55 -1.22 -4.85 0.49
CA SER A 55 -2.63 -5.24 0.67
C SER A 55 -3.47 -4.77 -0.53
N PRO A 56 -4.18 -5.66 -1.24
CA PRO A 56 -5.03 -5.28 -2.37
C PRO A 56 -6.12 -4.26 -1.98
N TRP A 57 -6.71 -4.42 -0.79
CA TRP A 57 -7.72 -3.49 -0.27
C TRP A 57 -7.15 -2.11 0.04
N PHE A 58 -5.90 -2.05 0.52
CA PHE A 58 -5.23 -0.77 0.74
C PHE A 58 -4.99 -0.03 -0.58
N VAL A 59 -4.59 -0.77 -1.63
CA VAL A 59 -4.43 -0.21 -2.98
C VAL A 59 -5.78 0.26 -3.54
N LEU A 60 -6.87 -0.50 -3.34
CA LEU A 60 -8.22 -0.09 -3.74
C LEU A 60 -8.66 1.22 -3.05
N LEU A 61 -8.55 1.29 -1.73
CA LEU A 61 -8.93 2.48 -0.95
C LEU A 61 -8.07 3.69 -1.34
N GLY A 62 -6.77 3.48 -1.55
CA GLY A 62 -5.86 4.56 -1.95
C GLY A 62 -6.16 5.09 -3.36
N THR A 63 -6.43 4.20 -4.31
CA THR A 63 -6.74 4.59 -5.71
C THR A 63 -8.09 5.29 -5.81
N THR A 64 -9.11 4.79 -5.11
CA THR A 64 -10.44 5.41 -5.08
C THR A 64 -10.41 6.76 -4.35
N SER A 65 -9.79 6.83 -3.16
CA SER A 65 -9.60 8.09 -2.43
C SER A 65 -8.83 9.13 -3.26
N GLY A 66 -7.71 8.73 -3.87
CA GLY A 66 -6.89 9.61 -4.70
C GLY A 66 -7.61 10.09 -5.97
N THR A 67 -8.42 9.22 -6.59
CA THR A 67 -9.23 9.59 -7.76
C THR A 67 -10.29 10.61 -7.38
N CYS A 68 -10.97 10.45 -6.25
CA CYS A 68 -11.90 11.44 -5.73
C CYS A 68 -11.21 12.77 -5.36
N ALA A 69 -10.02 12.73 -4.75
CA ALA A 69 -9.25 13.93 -4.42
C ALA A 69 -8.83 14.71 -5.69
N PHE A 70 -8.36 14.02 -6.73
CA PHE A 70 -7.99 14.65 -7.97
C PHE A 70 -9.21 15.21 -8.72
N ALA A 71 -10.29 14.42 -8.80
CA ALA A 71 -11.54 14.87 -9.41
C ALA A 71 -12.18 16.06 -8.66
N ASN A 72 -12.10 16.09 -7.33
CA ASN A 72 -12.55 17.23 -6.51
C ASN A 72 -11.90 18.53 -7.01
N ILE A 73 -10.58 18.52 -7.18
CA ILE A 73 -9.82 19.71 -7.60
C ILE A 73 -10.15 20.10 -9.04
N LEU A 74 -10.29 19.14 -9.95
CA LEU A 74 -10.61 19.43 -11.35
C LEU A 74 -12.03 19.97 -11.55
N VAL A 75 -13.00 19.50 -10.77
CA VAL A 75 -14.40 19.93 -10.90
C VAL A 75 -14.65 21.27 -10.20
N LEU A 76 -13.85 21.60 -9.18
CA LEU A 76 -13.96 22.84 -8.43
C LEU A 76 -14.08 24.05 -9.39
N PRO A 77 -15.15 24.87 -9.29
CA PRO A 77 -15.37 26.01 -10.17
C PRO A 77 -14.14 26.93 -10.26
N LYS A 78 -13.49 27.19 -9.12
CA LYS A 78 -12.28 28.02 -9.02
C LYS A 78 -11.14 27.49 -9.91
N SER A 79 -10.87 26.18 -9.84
CA SER A 79 -9.85 25.54 -10.68
C SER A 79 -10.17 25.65 -12.16
N ARG A 80 -11.45 25.48 -12.53
CA ARG A 80 -11.88 25.58 -13.94
C ARG A 80 -11.74 27.00 -14.47
N LEU A 81 -12.05 28.01 -13.64
CA LEU A 81 -11.81 29.41 -13.97
C LEU A 81 -10.31 29.69 -14.14
N ASP A 82 -9.46 29.22 -13.22
CA ASP A 82 -8.00 29.35 -13.33
C ASP A 82 -7.46 28.72 -14.63
N ILE A 83 -7.94 27.52 -15.01
CA ILE A 83 -7.57 26.85 -16.27
C ILE A 83 -8.07 27.64 -17.50
N GLY A 84 -9.26 28.23 -17.42
CA GLY A 84 -9.80 29.09 -18.48
C GLY A 84 -8.99 30.37 -18.71
N CYS A 85 -8.45 30.95 -17.63
CA CYS A 85 -7.61 32.14 -17.68
C CYS A 85 -6.28 31.92 -18.42
N CYS A 86 -5.78 30.68 -18.51
CA CYS A 86 -4.54 30.34 -19.21
C CYS A 86 -4.53 30.70 -20.71
N ARG A 87 -5.69 31.01 -21.31
CA ARG A 87 -5.75 31.53 -22.69
C ARG A 87 -5.43 33.02 -22.81
N GLN A 88 -5.41 33.74 -21.69
CA GLN A 88 -5.30 35.20 -21.63
C GLN A 88 -4.10 35.69 -20.81
N VAL A 89 -3.46 34.82 -20.02
CA VAL A 89 -2.28 35.15 -19.19
C VAL A 89 -0.99 34.64 -19.83
N ASP A 90 0.15 35.17 -19.39
CA ASP A 90 1.47 34.64 -19.75
C ASP A 90 1.63 33.17 -19.37
N GLU A 91 2.39 32.42 -20.18
CA GLU A 91 2.63 30.98 -19.98
C GLU A 91 3.20 30.68 -18.59
N PHE A 92 4.18 31.46 -18.13
CA PHE A 92 4.78 31.29 -16.81
C PHE A 92 3.76 31.52 -15.69
N ALA A 93 2.91 32.54 -15.82
CA ALA A 93 1.86 32.81 -14.85
C ALA A 93 0.81 31.69 -14.82
N CYS A 94 0.43 31.17 -15.98
CA CYS A 94 -0.43 29.98 -16.06
C CYS A 94 0.22 28.77 -15.38
N VAL A 95 1.49 28.45 -15.67
CA VAL A 95 2.18 27.31 -15.05
C VAL A 95 2.29 27.48 -13.54
N ALA A 96 2.73 28.64 -13.07
CA ALA A 96 2.85 28.93 -11.65
C ALA A 96 1.48 28.89 -10.96
N GLY A 97 0.45 29.43 -11.62
CA GLY A 97 -0.93 29.37 -11.21
C GLY A 97 -1.39 27.92 -11.09
N LEU A 98 -1.24 27.09 -12.11
CA LEU A 98 -1.73 25.71 -12.19
C LEU A 98 -0.89 24.68 -11.43
N LEU A 99 0.31 25.02 -10.93
CA LEU A 99 1.24 24.07 -10.32
C LEU A 99 0.61 23.24 -9.19
N GLY A 100 -0.22 23.83 -8.33
CA GLY A 100 -0.94 23.10 -7.28
C GLY A 100 -1.87 21.99 -7.80
N ILE A 101 -2.56 22.21 -8.93
CA ILE A 101 -3.40 21.20 -9.60
C ILE A 101 -2.50 20.11 -10.21
N ALA A 102 -1.40 20.53 -10.85
CA ALA A 102 -0.44 19.61 -11.43
C ALA A 102 0.21 18.69 -10.37
N GLN A 103 0.52 19.20 -9.18
CA GLN A 103 1.05 18.41 -8.06
C GLN A 103 0.13 17.26 -7.68
N VAL A 104 -1.18 17.52 -7.58
CA VAL A 104 -2.18 16.49 -7.25
C VAL A 104 -2.31 15.48 -8.38
N GLY A 105 -2.29 15.95 -9.64
CA GLY A 105 -2.29 15.09 -10.81
C GLY A 105 -1.07 14.16 -10.85
N VAL A 106 0.12 14.68 -10.55
CA VAL A 106 1.35 13.88 -10.45
C VAL A 106 1.23 12.85 -9.33
N GLN A 107 0.78 13.24 -8.14
CA GLN A 107 0.53 12.32 -7.03
C GLN A 107 -0.41 11.16 -7.42
N TRP A 108 -1.56 11.49 -8.02
CA TRP A 108 -2.54 10.52 -8.50
C TRP A 108 -1.95 9.61 -9.59
N SER A 109 -1.16 10.16 -10.51
CA SER A 109 -0.48 9.38 -11.55
C SER A 109 0.55 8.40 -10.97
N CYS A 110 1.37 8.84 -10.01
CA CYS A 110 2.36 7.99 -9.35
C CYS A 110 1.69 6.83 -8.60
N PHE A 111 0.55 7.08 -7.97
CA PHE A 111 -0.24 6.04 -7.30
C PHE A 111 -0.91 5.09 -8.30
N THR A 112 -1.36 5.60 -9.44
CA THR A 112 -1.89 4.78 -10.54
C THR A 112 -0.82 3.88 -11.14
N VAL A 113 0.42 4.35 -11.26
CA VAL A 113 1.57 3.51 -11.64
C VAL A 113 1.78 2.39 -10.62
N ILE A 114 1.62 2.63 -9.32
CA ILE A 114 1.67 1.56 -8.30
C ILE A 114 0.57 0.52 -8.55
N LEU A 115 -0.67 0.93 -8.85
CA LEU A 115 -1.76 0.00 -9.20
C LEU A 115 -1.39 -0.85 -10.43
N LEU A 116 -0.84 -0.23 -11.47
CA LEU A 116 -0.42 -0.93 -12.69
C LEU A 116 0.70 -1.94 -12.40
N LEU A 117 1.73 -1.52 -11.65
CA LEU A 117 2.83 -2.39 -11.23
C LEU A 117 2.31 -3.52 -10.32
N PHE A 118 1.35 -3.24 -9.45
CA PHE A 118 0.68 -4.23 -8.61
C PHE A 118 -0.02 -5.28 -9.46
N LEU A 119 -0.76 -4.89 -10.50
CA LEU A 119 -1.42 -5.83 -11.41
C LEU A 119 -0.42 -6.66 -12.25
N ILE A 120 0.63 -6.02 -12.76
CA ILE A 120 1.62 -6.67 -13.64
C ILE A 120 2.45 -7.70 -12.88
N PHE A 121 2.92 -7.35 -11.68
CA PHE A 121 3.77 -8.20 -10.84
C PHE A 121 2.98 -9.02 -9.81
N PHE A 122 1.65 -9.02 -9.90
CA PHE A 122 0.85 -9.96 -9.12
C PHE A 122 1.13 -11.37 -9.61
N PRO A 123 1.50 -12.33 -8.73
CA PRO A 123 1.81 -13.69 -9.16
C PRO A 123 0.60 -14.31 -9.87
N ARG A 124 0.74 -14.53 -11.18
CA ARG A 124 -0.12 -15.41 -11.96
C ARG A 124 0.44 -16.82 -11.79
N SER A 125 -0.29 -17.73 -11.15
CA SER A 125 0.15 -19.13 -11.13
C SER A 125 0.31 -19.62 -12.57
N PRO A 126 1.45 -20.21 -12.94
CA PRO A 126 1.60 -20.80 -14.27
C PRO A 126 0.69 -22.03 -14.38
N SER A 127 -0.20 -22.01 -15.37
CA SER A 127 -0.90 -23.21 -15.82
C SER A 127 0.13 -24.10 -16.54
N THR A 128 0.68 -25.11 -15.86
CA THR A 128 1.56 -26.08 -16.51
C THR A 128 0.74 -26.96 -17.45
N SER A 129 0.75 -26.63 -18.74
CA SER A 129 0.24 -27.45 -19.83
C SER A 129 1.25 -28.54 -20.17
N SER A 130 1.17 -29.71 -19.52
CA SER A 130 1.85 -30.91 -20.02
C SER A 130 0.85 -31.71 -20.87
N GLN A 131 0.95 -31.56 -22.19
CA GLN A 131 0.36 -32.50 -23.14
C GLN A 131 1.11 -33.83 -23.02
N HIS A 132 0.41 -34.88 -22.56
CA HIS A 132 0.81 -36.25 -22.87
C HIS A 132 -0.25 -36.84 -23.79
N THR A 133 0.10 -36.93 -25.07
CA THR A 133 -0.69 -37.57 -26.12
C THR A 133 -0.66 -39.08 -25.87
N THR A 134 -1.82 -39.71 -25.68
CA THR A 134 -1.93 -41.17 -25.89
C THR A 134 -3.26 -41.52 -26.55
N THR A 135 -3.12 -41.76 -27.85
CA THR A 135 -3.82 -42.68 -28.75
C THR A 135 -4.85 -43.63 -28.10
N LYS A 136 -6.10 -43.56 -28.57
CA LYS A 136 -7.13 -44.61 -28.37
C LYS A 136 -6.85 -45.79 -29.30
N ASN A 137 -7.05 -47.01 -28.82
CA ASN A 137 -7.65 -48.07 -29.62
C ASN A 137 -8.35 -49.13 -28.75
N SER A 138 -9.51 -49.56 -29.24
CA SER A 138 -10.53 -50.43 -28.67
C SER A 138 -10.41 -51.88 -29.19
N GLY A 139 -10.82 -52.87 -28.38
CA GLY A 139 -11.30 -54.18 -28.87
C GLY A 139 -10.67 -55.43 -28.22
N THR A 140 -11.50 -56.22 -27.55
CA THR A 140 -11.34 -57.61 -27.03
C THR A 140 -11.46 -58.69 -28.15
N PRO A 141 -11.38 -60.01 -27.87
CA PRO A 141 -10.45 -60.84 -27.07
C PRO A 141 -9.91 -62.07 -27.87
N ASP A 142 -9.18 -62.96 -27.18
CA ASP A 142 -8.93 -64.41 -27.43
C ASP A 142 -7.58 -64.94 -27.98
N HIS A 143 -7.13 -65.97 -27.23
CA HIS A 143 -6.38 -67.19 -27.60
C HIS A 143 -4.85 -67.20 -27.92
N SER A 144 -4.18 -68.09 -27.16
CA SER A 144 -3.11 -69.04 -27.53
C SER A 144 -1.61 -68.67 -27.51
N LEU A 145 -0.88 -69.45 -26.68
CA LEU A 145 0.37 -70.20 -26.92
C LEU A 145 1.66 -69.48 -27.35
N ALA A 146 2.55 -69.34 -26.36
CA ALA A 146 3.91 -69.90 -26.27
C ALA A 146 5.07 -69.45 -27.21
N VAL A 147 6.24 -69.31 -26.55
CA VAL A 147 7.63 -69.62 -26.97
C VAL A 147 8.62 -68.44 -27.17
N ASN A 148 9.52 -68.37 -26.18
CA ASN A 148 10.99 -68.11 -26.14
C ASN A 148 11.65 -66.83 -26.67
N GLY A 149 12.53 -66.28 -25.82
CA GLY A 149 13.67 -65.46 -26.23
C GLY A 149 14.47 -64.75 -25.12
N ILE A 150 15.24 -65.50 -24.32
CA ILE A 150 16.61 -65.21 -23.80
C ILE A 150 16.86 -63.82 -23.16
N GLY A 151 16.90 -63.69 -21.82
CA GLY A 151 18.13 -63.74 -20.97
C GLY A 151 18.41 -62.33 -20.40
N VAL A 152 18.85 -62.03 -19.17
CA VAL A 152 19.60 -62.73 -18.10
C VAL A 152 19.41 -61.93 -16.78
N ASN A 153 19.15 -62.64 -15.65
CA ASN A 153 19.52 -62.48 -14.21
C ASN A 153 19.75 -61.10 -13.56
N ALA A 154 19.57 -60.83 -12.25
CA ALA A 154 19.02 -61.42 -11.01
C ALA A 154 19.13 -60.27 -9.95
N ASP A 155 18.31 -60.09 -8.90
CA ASP A 155 18.17 -60.80 -7.62
C ASP A 155 16.98 -60.13 -6.85
N ILE A 156 15.96 -60.83 -6.30
CA ILE A 156 15.80 -61.35 -4.90
C ILE A 156 15.74 -60.20 -3.85
N ASP A 157 14.73 -59.95 -2.98
CA ASP A 157 13.74 -60.79 -2.26
C ASP A 157 12.48 -59.99 -1.80
N VAL A 158 11.33 -60.69 -1.78
CA VAL A 158 10.23 -60.78 -0.79
C VAL A 158 9.98 -59.64 0.23
N ASP A 159 8.80 -58.99 0.19
CA ASP A 159 7.62 -59.33 1.02
C ASP A 159 6.39 -58.44 0.70
N SER A 160 5.19 -59.02 0.75
CA SER A 160 3.89 -58.33 0.68
C SER A 160 3.15 -58.61 1.99
N PRO A 161 2.37 -57.65 2.53
CA PRO A 161 0.94 -57.79 2.35
C PRO A 161 0.17 -56.46 2.18
N SER A 162 -0.72 -56.47 1.19
CA SER A 162 -2.08 -55.92 1.19
C SER A 162 -2.39 -54.66 2.03
N SER A 163 -2.69 -53.54 1.36
CA SER A 163 -4.01 -52.92 1.55
C SER A 163 -4.43 -52.16 0.28
N SER A 164 -5.54 -52.60 -0.27
CA SER A 164 -6.28 -51.95 -1.33
C SER A 164 -6.89 -50.63 -0.81
N SER A 165 -6.49 -49.51 -1.39
CA SER A 165 -7.28 -48.26 -1.30
C SER A 165 -7.58 -47.77 -2.71
N ILE A 166 -8.81 -48.06 -3.11
CA ILE A 166 -9.51 -47.50 -4.27
C ILE A 166 -9.60 -45.99 -4.04
N TYR A 167 -8.95 -45.18 -4.88
CA TYR A 167 -9.26 -43.75 -4.99
C TYR A 167 -10.07 -43.52 -6.26
N PRO A 168 -11.23 -42.82 -6.18
CA PRO A 168 -12.01 -42.49 -7.37
C PRO A 168 -11.25 -41.49 -8.25
N VAL A 169 -11.21 -41.75 -9.55
CA VAL A 169 -10.78 -40.78 -10.56
C VAL A 169 -11.90 -39.73 -10.68
N GLU A 170 -11.64 -38.53 -10.18
CA GLU A 170 -12.56 -37.39 -10.24
C GLU A 170 -12.62 -36.82 -11.68
N PRO A 171 -13.82 -36.52 -12.22
CA PRO A 171 -13.98 -36.07 -13.60
C PRO A 171 -13.44 -34.65 -13.79
N THR A 172 -12.80 -34.44 -14.94
CA THR A 172 -12.21 -33.18 -15.40
C THR A 172 -13.26 -32.06 -15.44
N ASP A 173 -13.30 -31.23 -14.38
CA ASP A 173 -14.05 -29.97 -14.39
C ASP A 173 -13.22 -28.88 -15.08
N THR A 174 -13.71 -28.44 -16.25
CA THR A 174 -13.20 -27.31 -17.03
C THR A 174 -13.38 -25.94 -16.35
N THR A 175 -13.81 -25.88 -15.09
CA THR A 175 -13.87 -24.64 -14.32
C THR A 175 -12.94 -24.65 -13.10
N LYS A 176 -11.62 -24.80 -13.29
CA LYS A 176 -10.70 -24.52 -12.16
C LYS A 176 -10.72 -23.02 -11.85
N PRO A 177 -11.24 -22.57 -10.69
CA PRO A 177 -11.17 -21.17 -10.30
C PRO A 177 -9.70 -20.76 -10.19
N LEU A 178 -9.36 -19.63 -10.81
CA LEU A 178 -8.06 -18.98 -10.64
C LEU A 178 -7.68 -18.92 -9.14
N PRO A 179 -6.40 -19.01 -8.76
CA PRO A 179 -6.00 -18.93 -7.36
C PRO A 179 -6.57 -17.65 -6.74
N HIS A 180 -7.24 -17.78 -5.59
CA HIS A 180 -8.00 -16.73 -4.90
C HIS A 180 -7.25 -15.39 -4.77
N SER A 181 -5.91 -15.45 -4.70
CA SER A 181 -5.04 -14.28 -4.66
C SER A 181 -5.09 -13.42 -5.93
N TYR A 182 -5.01 -14.01 -7.14
CA TYR A 182 -5.00 -13.26 -8.41
C TYR A 182 -6.40 -12.72 -8.78
N GLN A 183 -7.45 -13.48 -8.46
CA GLN A 183 -8.83 -13.00 -8.60
C GLN A 183 -9.07 -11.73 -7.78
N THR A 184 -8.52 -11.67 -6.56
CA THR A 184 -8.61 -10.49 -5.71
C THR A 184 -7.92 -9.28 -6.34
N ALA A 185 -6.73 -9.46 -6.90
CA ALA A 185 -6.00 -8.37 -7.57
C ALA A 185 -6.71 -7.84 -8.82
N LEU A 186 -7.28 -8.75 -9.63
CA LEU A 186 -8.12 -8.39 -10.77
C LEU A 186 -9.39 -7.66 -10.34
N LEU A 187 -10.09 -8.16 -9.32
CA LEU A 187 -11.29 -7.55 -8.78
C LEU A 187 -11.01 -6.13 -8.28
N VAL A 188 -9.95 -5.95 -7.48
CA VAL A 188 -9.52 -4.63 -7.01
C VAL A 188 -9.26 -3.68 -8.16
N THR A 189 -8.51 -4.12 -9.17
CA THR A 189 -8.19 -3.28 -10.32
C THR A 189 -9.45 -2.90 -11.11
N LEU A 190 -10.34 -3.87 -11.35
CA LEU A 190 -11.60 -3.64 -12.03
C LEU A 190 -12.46 -2.63 -11.26
N LEU A 191 -12.60 -2.79 -9.95
CA LEU A 191 -13.35 -1.86 -9.10
C LEU A 191 -12.74 -0.46 -9.13
N SER A 192 -11.42 -0.33 -9.06
CA SER A 192 -10.72 0.95 -9.17
C SER A 192 -10.98 1.63 -10.52
N VAL A 193 -10.89 0.90 -11.63
CA VAL A 193 -11.12 1.43 -12.98
C VAL A 193 -12.58 1.82 -13.18
N LEU A 194 -13.53 0.97 -12.78
CA LEU A 194 -14.96 1.26 -12.86
C LEU A 194 -15.31 2.51 -12.04
N HIS A 195 -14.78 2.60 -10.81
CA HIS A 195 -14.95 3.78 -9.97
C HIS A 195 -14.41 5.04 -10.66
N ALA A 196 -13.21 5.00 -11.22
CA ALA A 196 -12.63 6.14 -11.94
C ALA A 196 -13.47 6.56 -13.15
N ILE A 197 -14.01 5.61 -13.92
CA ILE A 197 -14.91 5.88 -15.04
C ILE A 197 -16.21 6.53 -14.56
N ILE A 198 -16.83 6.02 -13.50
CA ILE A 198 -18.05 6.60 -12.92
C ILE A 198 -17.80 8.04 -12.45
N ILE A 199 -16.72 8.27 -11.71
CA ILE A 199 -16.33 9.61 -11.25
C ILE A 199 -16.10 10.54 -12.44
N LEU A 200 -15.43 10.07 -13.50
CA LEU A 200 -15.20 10.85 -14.71
C LEU A 200 -16.52 11.24 -15.38
N ILE A 201 -17.43 10.29 -15.61
CA ILE A 201 -18.73 10.54 -16.26
C ILE A 201 -19.55 11.54 -15.45
N LEU A 202 -19.68 11.32 -14.14
CA LEU A 202 -20.43 12.23 -13.26
C LEU A 202 -19.79 13.61 -13.20
N SER A 203 -18.45 13.68 -13.15
CA SER A 203 -17.73 14.95 -13.17
C SER A 203 -17.96 15.73 -14.46
N VAL A 204 -17.89 15.06 -15.62
CA VAL A 204 -18.23 15.68 -16.92
C VAL A 204 -19.68 16.17 -16.93
N TYR A 205 -20.62 15.36 -16.44
CA TYR A 205 -22.02 15.76 -16.32
C TYR A 205 -22.21 17.04 -15.47
N TYR A 206 -21.65 17.07 -14.26
CA TYR A 206 -21.79 18.25 -13.38
C TYR A 206 -21.01 19.47 -13.88
N VAL A 207 -19.92 19.29 -14.62
CA VAL A 207 -19.15 20.41 -15.17
C VAL A 207 -19.84 21.06 -16.37
N TYR A 208 -20.35 20.26 -17.31
CA TYR A 208 -20.86 20.78 -18.59
C TYR A 208 -22.38 20.90 -18.63
N LEU A 209 -23.12 19.91 -18.11
CA LEU A 209 -24.57 19.87 -18.22
C LEU A 209 -25.25 20.58 -17.03
N ARG A 210 -24.61 20.62 -15.85
CA ARG A 210 -25.15 21.23 -14.64
C ARG A 210 -24.11 22.04 -13.84
N PRO A 211 -23.47 23.08 -14.44
CA PRO A 211 -22.36 23.81 -13.82
C PRO A 211 -22.72 24.43 -12.45
N GLN A 212 -23.98 24.81 -12.25
CA GLN A 212 -24.50 25.32 -10.98
C GLN A 212 -24.32 24.36 -9.78
N HIS A 213 -24.26 23.04 -10.04
CA HIS A 213 -24.10 22.02 -8.99
C HIS A 213 -22.66 21.49 -8.88
N SER A 214 -21.72 22.01 -9.67
CA SER A 214 -20.33 21.54 -9.67
C SER A 214 -19.61 21.74 -8.34
N GLN A 215 -19.89 22.83 -7.61
CA GLN A 215 -19.34 23.05 -6.27
C GLN A 215 -19.81 21.98 -5.27
N TRP A 216 -21.09 21.61 -5.32
CA TRP A 216 -21.65 20.57 -4.46
C TRP A 216 -21.02 19.21 -4.77
N TRP A 217 -20.87 18.88 -6.05
CA TRP A 217 -20.20 17.64 -6.47
C TRP A 217 -18.73 17.60 -6.03
N ALA A 218 -18.00 18.70 -6.19
CA ALA A 218 -16.63 18.81 -5.68
C ALA A 218 -16.59 18.56 -4.17
N ASN A 219 -17.44 19.22 -3.39
CA ASN A 219 -17.51 19.02 -1.93
C ASN A 219 -17.79 17.56 -1.56
N PHE A 220 -18.73 16.91 -2.25
CA PHE A 220 -19.03 15.49 -2.07
C PHE A 220 -17.79 14.63 -2.32
N LEU A 221 -17.08 14.84 -3.43
CA LEU A 221 -15.85 14.10 -3.75
C LEU A 221 -14.75 14.29 -2.70
N GLY A 222 -14.59 15.51 -2.17
CA GLY A 222 -13.58 15.79 -1.14
C GLY A 222 -13.91 15.10 0.19
N ILE A 223 -15.17 15.15 0.63
CA ILE A 223 -15.63 14.43 1.83
C ILE A 223 -15.47 12.92 1.64
N PHE A 224 -15.92 12.40 0.49
CA PHE A 224 -15.82 10.97 0.20
C PHE A 224 -14.37 10.49 0.15
N SER A 225 -13.48 11.26 -0.48
CA SER A 225 -12.03 11.00 -0.47
C SER A 225 -11.47 10.96 0.95
N THR A 226 -11.87 11.91 1.79
CA THR A 226 -11.44 12.00 3.20
C THR A 226 -11.90 10.79 4.01
N ILE A 227 -13.14 10.35 3.82
CA ILE A 227 -13.69 9.14 4.49
C ILE A 227 -12.88 7.91 4.07
N LEU A 228 -12.66 7.71 2.77
CA LEU A 228 -11.88 6.57 2.26
C LEU A 228 -10.44 6.59 2.79
N ALA A 229 -9.80 7.75 2.82
CA ALA A 229 -8.47 7.89 3.39
C ALA A 229 -8.48 7.59 4.89
N SER A 230 -9.49 8.04 5.63
CA SER A 230 -9.62 7.77 7.06
C SER A 230 -9.75 6.27 7.34
N ILE A 231 -10.58 5.56 6.56
CA ILE A 231 -10.70 4.10 6.62
C ILE A 231 -9.36 3.41 6.33
N GLN A 232 -8.52 3.99 5.47
CA GLN A 232 -7.20 3.46 5.18
C GLN A 232 -6.21 3.65 6.35
N TYR A 233 -6.24 4.79 7.03
CA TYR A 233 -5.31 5.10 8.14
C TYR A 233 -5.73 4.51 9.49
N PHE A 234 -7.03 4.42 9.79
CA PHE A 234 -7.51 3.98 11.11
C PHE A 234 -7.05 2.57 11.52
N PRO A 235 -7.13 1.53 10.65
CA PRO A 235 -6.64 0.20 11.00
C PRO A 235 -5.16 0.22 11.38
N GLN A 236 -4.35 1.03 10.68
CA GLN A 236 -2.94 1.17 10.99
C GLN A 236 -2.72 1.85 12.34
N ILE A 237 -3.46 2.92 12.65
CA ILE A 237 -3.39 3.60 13.95
C ILE A 237 -3.74 2.62 15.08
N TRP A 238 -4.86 1.91 14.91
CA TRP A 238 -5.34 0.93 15.88
C TRP A 238 -4.34 -0.22 16.11
N THR A 239 -3.86 -0.83 15.03
CA THR A 239 -2.89 -1.92 15.11
C THR A 239 -1.60 -1.46 15.78
N THR A 240 -1.09 -0.27 15.43
CA THR A 240 0.16 0.20 16.02
C THR A 240 -0.01 0.55 17.50
N TRP A 241 -1.19 1.06 17.90
CA TRP A 241 -1.56 1.26 19.31
C TRP A 241 -1.59 -0.06 20.09
N ASN A 242 -2.23 -1.10 19.54
CA ASN A 242 -2.39 -2.38 20.22
C ASN A 242 -1.08 -3.17 20.31
N LEU A 243 -0.28 -3.16 19.25
CA LEU A 243 0.99 -3.91 19.21
C LEU A 243 2.11 -3.22 20.00
N LYS A 244 1.99 -1.93 20.32
CA LYS A 244 3.03 -1.12 20.99
C LYS A 244 4.42 -1.19 20.35
N ARG A 245 4.48 -1.55 19.06
CA ARG A 245 5.70 -1.61 18.26
C ARG A 245 5.42 -0.99 16.91
N VAL A 246 6.41 -0.25 16.42
CA VAL A 246 6.43 0.24 15.05
C VAL A 246 6.82 -0.96 14.19
N GLY A 247 5.88 -1.47 13.38
CA GLY A 247 6.16 -2.60 12.49
C GLY A 247 7.14 -2.21 11.36
N SER A 248 6.84 -2.58 10.12
CA SER A 248 7.66 -2.22 8.95
C SER A 248 7.56 -0.75 8.50
N LEU A 249 7.02 0.14 9.34
CA LEU A 249 6.74 1.53 9.00
C LEU A 249 8.05 2.34 8.93
N SER A 250 8.31 2.96 7.78
CA SER A 250 9.47 3.84 7.61
C SER A 250 9.22 5.19 8.30
N ILE A 251 9.67 5.33 9.55
CA ILE A 251 9.64 6.59 10.31
C ILE A 251 10.25 7.75 9.50
N PRO A 252 11.39 7.59 8.79
CA PRO A 252 11.96 8.67 7.97
C PRO A 252 11.01 9.17 6.87
N MET A 253 10.27 8.26 6.23
CA MET A 253 9.32 8.60 5.18
C MET A 253 8.14 9.41 5.74
N MET A 254 7.70 9.10 6.96
CA MET A 254 6.63 9.84 7.63
C MET A 254 7.09 11.21 8.14
N CYS A 255 8.33 11.34 8.64
CA CYS A 255 8.89 12.62 9.07
C CYS A 255 8.95 13.65 7.94
N ILE A 256 9.13 13.21 6.68
CA ILE A 256 9.14 14.09 5.51
C ILE A 256 7.71 14.36 5.02
N GLN A 257 6.88 13.31 4.93
CA GLN A 257 5.53 13.44 4.38
C GLN A 257 4.57 14.22 5.28
N THR A 258 4.60 14.00 6.59
CA THR A 258 3.63 14.62 7.50
C THR A 258 3.73 16.15 7.45
N PRO A 259 4.89 16.80 7.65
CA PRO A 259 5.01 18.24 7.48
C PRO A 259 4.66 18.69 6.05
N GLY A 260 5.09 17.93 5.04
CA GLY A 260 4.78 18.20 3.64
C GLY A 260 3.27 18.26 3.36
N SER A 261 2.46 17.40 3.97
CA SER A 261 1.00 17.38 3.81
C SER A 261 0.34 18.67 4.32
N PHE A 262 0.79 19.22 5.44
CA PHE A 262 0.28 20.48 6.00
C PHE A 262 0.68 21.69 5.15
N VAL A 263 1.95 21.72 4.71
CA VAL A 263 2.44 22.76 3.81
C VAL A 263 1.67 22.72 2.48
N TRP A 264 1.43 21.53 1.95
CA TRP A 264 0.63 21.36 0.73
C TRP A 264 -0.81 21.82 0.91
N ALA A 265 -1.48 21.41 2.01
CA ALA A 265 -2.81 21.90 2.35
C ALA A 265 -2.85 23.43 2.44
N GLY A 266 -1.87 24.06 3.10
CA GLY A 266 -1.74 25.51 3.18
C GLY A 266 -1.56 26.18 1.81
N SER A 267 -0.76 25.60 0.91
CA SER A 267 -0.58 26.10 -0.45
C SER A 267 -1.88 26.09 -1.26
N LEU A 268 -2.67 25.01 -1.13
CA LEU A 268 -3.99 24.89 -1.77
C LEU A 268 -5.02 25.82 -1.13
N ALA A 269 -4.98 26.00 0.19
CA ALA A 269 -5.84 26.95 0.91
C ALA A 269 -5.58 28.40 0.49
N LYS A 270 -4.30 28.79 0.34
CA LYS A 270 -3.94 30.12 -0.17
C LYS A 270 -4.42 30.33 -1.61
N ARG A 271 -4.44 29.27 -2.41
CA ARG A 271 -4.86 29.34 -3.81
C ARG A 271 -6.37 29.40 -4.00
N PHE A 272 -7.09 28.48 -3.37
CA PHE A 272 -8.53 28.30 -3.59
C PHE A 272 -9.40 28.99 -2.52
N GLY A 273 -8.79 29.46 -1.43
CA GLY A 273 -9.51 30.06 -0.31
C GLY A 273 -10.50 29.10 0.34
N MET A 274 -11.56 29.66 0.91
CA MET A 274 -12.63 28.88 1.55
C MET A 274 -13.56 28.18 0.55
N GLU A 275 -13.64 28.65 -0.69
CA GLU A 275 -14.43 27.99 -1.74
C GLU A 275 -13.87 26.60 -2.09
N GLY A 276 -12.55 26.43 -1.96
CA GLY A 276 -11.86 25.16 -2.15
C GLY A 276 -11.61 24.36 -0.87
N TRP A 277 -12.37 24.57 0.20
CA TRP A 277 -12.14 23.87 1.48
C TRP A 277 -12.10 22.35 1.35
N SER A 278 -12.93 21.79 0.48
CA SER A 278 -12.99 20.35 0.24
C SER A 278 -11.76 19.81 -0.50
N ALA A 279 -11.01 20.67 -1.21
CA ALA A 279 -9.77 20.31 -1.89
C ALA A 279 -8.59 20.26 -0.92
N TRP A 280 -8.37 21.32 -0.14
CA TRP A 280 -7.25 21.38 0.80
C TRP A 280 -7.53 20.62 2.11
N GLY A 281 -8.81 20.48 2.48
CA GLY A 281 -9.25 19.79 3.70
C GLY A 281 -8.91 18.29 3.71
N VAL A 282 -8.95 17.63 2.54
CA VAL A 282 -8.52 16.23 2.39
C VAL A 282 -7.07 16.05 2.87
N TYR A 283 -6.18 16.96 2.46
CA TYR A 283 -4.76 16.91 2.83
C TYR A 283 -4.51 17.30 4.28
N LEU A 284 -5.33 18.21 4.83
CA LEU A 284 -5.26 18.54 6.26
C LEU A 284 -5.65 17.34 7.14
N VAL A 285 -6.77 16.69 6.85
CA VAL A 285 -7.24 15.53 7.64
C VAL A 285 -6.28 14.36 7.51
N THR A 286 -5.84 14.05 6.30
CA THR A 286 -4.84 12.99 6.09
C THR A 286 -3.51 13.32 6.75
N GLY A 287 -3.08 14.58 6.75
CA GLY A 287 -1.91 15.03 7.49
C GLY A 287 -2.03 14.81 9.01
N CYS A 288 -3.20 15.07 9.60
CA CYS A 288 -3.48 14.77 11.01
C CYS A 288 -3.44 13.25 11.30
N LEU A 289 -4.02 12.42 10.43
CA LEU A 289 -3.97 10.96 10.56
C LEU A 289 -2.54 10.43 10.48
N GLN A 290 -1.77 10.90 9.49
CA GLN A 290 -0.34 10.57 9.34
C GLN A 290 0.49 11.08 10.52
N GLY A 291 0.21 12.28 11.01
CA GLY A 291 0.89 12.87 12.17
C GLY A 291 0.63 12.08 13.45
N SER A 292 -0.59 11.56 13.62
CA SER A 292 -0.94 10.69 14.74
C SER A 292 -0.13 9.39 14.71
N LEU A 293 0.03 8.79 13.53
CA LEU A 293 0.93 7.63 13.34
C LEU A 293 2.40 7.96 13.59
N LEU A 294 2.86 9.14 13.17
CA LEU A 294 4.24 9.56 13.37
C LEU A 294 4.56 9.77 14.87
N VAL A 295 3.68 10.45 15.61
CA VAL A 295 3.81 10.63 17.07
C VAL A 295 3.74 9.27 17.76
N MET A 296 2.74 8.48 17.38
CA MET A 296 2.56 7.07 17.66
C MET A 296 3.88 6.30 17.65
N GLY A 297 4.41 6.21 16.43
CA GLY A 297 5.56 5.41 16.08
C GLY A 297 6.84 5.94 16.72
N SER A 298 7.07 7.25 16.69
CA SER A 298 8.24 7.85 17.33
C SER A 298 8.27 7.54 18.84
N TYR A 299 7.12 7.59 19.51
CA TYR A 299 7.01 7.26 20.93
C TYR A 299 7.40 5.81 21.22
N PHE A 300 6.83 4.84 20.51
CA PHE A 300 7.13 3.42 20.74
C PHE A 300 8.55 3.03 20.32
N GLU A 301 9.07 3.59 19.23
CA GLU A 301 10.46 3.39 18.80
C GLU A 301 11.45 3.88 19.86
N ILE A 302 11.22 5.10 20.40
CA ILE A 302 12.07 5.66 21.45
C ILE A 302 11.99 4.82 22.73
N MET A 303 10.78 4.38 23.11
CA MET A 303 10.59 3.54 24.29
C MET A 303 11.31 2.19 24.15
N PHE A 304 11.18 1.55 22.99
CA PHE A 304 11.84 0.27 22.70
C PHE A 304 13.37 0.40 22.73
N ARG A 305 13.93 1.42 22.06
CA ARG A 305 15.38 1.70 22.08
C ARG A 305 15.91 2.00 23.47
N ARG A 306 15.13 2.69 24.31
CA ARG A 306 15.50 2.96 25.71
C ARG A 306 15.60 1.67 26.51
N ARG A 307 14.66 0.74 26.32
CA ARG A 307 14.68 -0.56 26.99
C ARG A 307 15.87 -1.43 26.56
N GLU A 308 16.14 -1.54 25.25
CA GLU A 308 17.32 -2.26 24.76
C GLU A 308 18.63 -1.69 25.30
N ARG A 309 18.74 -0.36 25.40
CA ARG A 309 19.93 0.30 25.96
C ARG A 309 20.12 -0.06 27.43
N GLN A 310 19.05 -0.10 28.24
CA GLN A 310 19.11 -0.50 29.65
C GLN A 310 19.50 -1.98 29.80
N GLU A 311 18.94 -2.87 28.97
CA GLU A 311 19.28 -4.29 28.98
C GLU A 311 20.75 -4.52 28.58
N LEU A 312 21.27 -3.78 27.61
CA LEU A 312 22.68 -3.82 27.21
C LEU A 312 23.60 -3.28 28.32
N GLU A 313 23.25 -2.15 28.93
CA GLU A 313 23.99 -1.59 30.07
C GLU A 313 24.03 -2.57 31.25
N GLY A 314 22.92 -3.25 31.56
CA GLY A 314 22.85 -4.30 32.58
C GLY A 314 23.75 -5.50 32.27
N ARG A 315 23.78 -5.97 31.01
CA ARG A 315 24.68 -7.06 30.59
C ARG A 315 26.16 -6.67 30.69
N ILE A 316 26.50 -5.43 30.34
CA ILE A 316 27.87 -4.91 30.46
C ILE A 316 28.28 -4.80 31.94
N ALA A 317 27.38 -4.31 32.79
CA ALA A 317 27.61 -4.21 34.24
C ALA A 317 27.84 -5.59 34.88
N TYR A 318 27.04 -6.59 34.51
CA TYR A 318 27.22 -7.97 34.97
C TYR A 318 28.57 -8.56 34.52
N ARG A 319 28.96 -8.36 33.25
CA ARG A 319 30.23 -8.87 32.70
C ARG A 319 31.47 -8.22 33.34
N ASN A 320 31.38 -6.94 33.71
CA ASN A 320 32.48 -6.18 34.30
C ASN A 320 32.47 -6.18 35.84
N GLY A 321 31.48 -6.83 36.46
CA GLY A 321 31.44 -7.02 37.91
C GLY A 321 32.61 -7.91 38.38
N PRO A 322 33.02 -7.81 39.66
CA PRO A 322 34.09 -8.65 40.18
C PRO A 322 33.69 -10.12 40.00
N SER A 323 34.55 -10.91 39.35
CA SER A 323 34.40 -12.36 39.37
C SER A 323 34.53 -12.80 40.83
N THR A 324 33.41 -13.04 41.51
CA THR A 324 33.40 -13.81 42.75
C THR A 324 33.76 -15.24 42.40
N SER A 325 35.06 -15.48 42.24
CA SER A 325 35.65 -16.77 42.53
C SER A 325 35.47 -17.02 44.03
N GLY A 326 34.42 -17.75 44.38
CA GLY A 326 34.08 -18.10 45.74
C GLY A 326 33.20 -19.33 45.73
N ILE A 327 33.83 -20.48 45.49
CA ILE A 327 33.29 -21.78 45.91
C ILE A 327 33.16 -21.71 47.43
N GLU A 328 31.95 -21.76 47.97
CA GLU A 328 31.77 -22.37 49.29
C GLU A 328 30.40 -23.05 49.35
N SER A 329 30.49 -24.38 49.34
CA SER A 329 29.46 -25.31 49.74
C SER A 329 29.10 -25.10 51.21
N GLU A 330 27.82 -24.94 51.53
CA GLU A 330 27.36 -25.29 52.87
C GLU A 330 26.00 -25.98 52.81
N ILE A 331 26.04 -27.28 53.12
CA ILE A 331 24.92 -28.17 53.34
C ILE A 331 24.50 -27.97 54.80
N VAL A 332 23.29 -27.46 55.06
CA VAL A 332 22.59 -27.70 56.33
C VAL A 332 21.09 -27.81 56.02
N GLY A 333 20.50 -28.96 56.34
CA GLY A 333 19.05 -29.16 56.34
C GLY A 333 18.46 -28.94 57.72
N ASP A 334 17.17 -28.56 57.78
CA ASP A 334 16.16 -29.16 58.67
C ASP A 334 14.74 -28.70 58.28
N HIS A 335 13.77 -29.54 58.64
CA HIS A 335 12.33 -29.59 58.38
C HIS A 335 11.46 -28.37 58.78
N GLY A 336 10.32 -28.19 58.08
CA GLY A 336 9.10 -27.62 58.69
C GLY A 336 8.06 -26.96 57.76
N THR A 337 7.20 -27.79 57.13
CA THR A 337 5.75 -27.63 56.82
C THR A 337 5.09 -26.29 56.38
N GLU A 338 4.41 -26.37 55.22
CA GLU A 338 3.08 -25.82 54.82
C GLU A 338 2.89 -24.28 54.72
N ALA A 339 2.26 -23.65 53.73
CA ALA A 339 1.45 -24.01 52.54
C ALA A 339 1.47 -22.78 51.58
N GLU A 340 1.62 -22.95 50.26
CA GLU A 340 0.59 -22.83 49.20
C GLU A 340 0.76 -21.59 48.28
N ASN A 341 0.82 -21.88 46.97
CA ASN A 341 0.48 -21.05 45.80
C ASN A 341 1.42 -19.90 45.37
N ALA A 342 2.17 -20.07 44.27
CA ALA A 342 1.66 -19.78 42.91
C ALA A 342 2.79 -19.67 41.85
N HIS A 343 2.53 -20.37 40.73
CA HIS A 343 2.97 -20.10 39.36
C HIS A 343 4.36 -20.56 38.86
N GLU A 344 4.37 -21.84 38.48
CA GLU A 344 4.73 -22.40 37.17
C GLU A 344 5.66 -21.62 36.22
N ASP A 345 6.77 -22.31 35.99
CA ASP A 345 7.81 -22.22 34.98
C ASP A 345 7.32 -22.10 33.52
N ALA A 346 8.03 -21.34 32.70
CA ALA A 346 8.04 -21.49 31.25
C ALA A 346 9.31 -20.84 30.67
N THR A 347 10.36 -21.65 30.68
CA THR A 347 11.54 -21.62 29.80
C THR A 347 11.15 -21.41 28.33
N GLU A 348 11.76 -20.44 27.65
CA GLU A 348 11.71 -20.34 26.18
C GLU A 348 13.13 -20.58 25.64
N GLU A 349 13.38 -21.83 25.25
CA GLU A 349 14.55 -22.23 24.46
C GLU A 349 14.43 -21.69 23.03
N THR A 350 15.43 -20.91 22.60
CA THR A 350 15.70 -20.66 21.18
C THR A 350 16.39 -21.87 20.54
N PRO A 351 15.84 -22.50 19.48
CA PRO A 351 16.57 -23.51 18.72
C PRO A 351 17.51 -22.84 17.71
N LEU A 352 18.82 -23.02 17.91
CA LEU A 352 19.85 -22.74 16.92
C LEU A 352 19.78 -23.77 15.79
N LEU A 353 19.73 -23.29 14.55
CA LEU A 353 19.88 -24.10 13.34
C LEU A 353 21.25 -24.79 13.33
N ARG A 354 21.23 -26.12 13.40
CA ARG A 354 22.37 -27.00 13.18
C ARG A 354 22.46 -27.34 11.69
N GLU A 355 23.65 -27.12 11.13
CA GLU A 355 24.04 -27.56 9.80
C GLU A 355 23.90 -29.09 9.66
N GLY A 356 23.41 -29.51 8.49
CA GLY A 356 23.35 -30.89 8.02
C GLY A 356 23.28 -30.89 6.50
#